data_AF-A0A6A4RQT5-F1
#
_entry.id   AF-A0A6A4RQT5-F1
#
_cell.length_a   1.000
_cell.length_b   1.000
_cell.length_c   1.000
_cell.angle_alpha   90.00
_cell.angle_beta   90.00
_cell.angle_gamma   90.00
#
_symmetry.space_group_name_H-M   'P 1'
#
loop_
_entity.id
_entity.type
_entity.pdbx_description
1 polymer ?
#
loop_
_entity_poly.entity_id
_entity_poly.type
_entity_poly.pdbx_seq_one_letter_code
_entity_poly.pdbx_strand_id
1 'polypeptide(L)'
;MLDVHVHQLLLFAVFGGALVASLEVFHRGNIILELLRCTLTVLQGSWFWQIGFVLYPPNGPEWDMKDPSNMMFITMCYSWHLAFAMLLVGSLYCTVSW
;
A
#
# COMPACT_ATOMS: atom_id res chain seq x y z
N MET A 1 13.16 -4.60 14.38
CA MET A 1 11.83 -5.21 14.14
C MET A 1 11.00 -4.33 13.23
N LEU A 2 11.03 -3.01 13.44
CA LEU A 2 10.33 -2.06 12.58
C LEU A 2 10.74 -2.13 11.10
N ASP A 3 12.05 -2.21 10.79
CA ASP A 3 12.53 -2.38 9.42
C ASP A 3 11.90 -3.58 8.70
N VAL A 4 11.90 -4.76 9.34
CA VAL A 4 11.28 -5.97 8.78
C VAL A 4 9.77 -5.76 8.62
N HIS A 5 9.11 -5.14 9.59
CA HIS A 5 7.67 -4.89 9.56
C HIS A 5 7.26 -4.00 8.37
N VAL A 6 7.99 -2.90 8.13
CA VAL A 6 7.67 -2.00 7.00
C VAL A 6 7.85 -2.68 5.65
N HIS A 7 8.88 -3.53 5.50
CA HIS A 7 9.10 -4.32 4.29
C HIS A 7 8.07 -5.44 4.13
N GLN A 8 7.63 -6.08 5.22
CA GLN A 8 6.55 -7.07 5.17
C GLN A 8 5.25 -6.45 4.65
N LEU A 9 4.91 -5.24 5.09
CA LEU A 9 3.75 -4.50 4.59
C LEU A 9 3.87 -4.23 3.07
N LEU A 10 5.05 -3.85 2.58
CA LEU A 10 5.30 -3.71 1.14
C LEU A 10 5.06 -5.03 0.40
N LEU A 11 5.57 -6.15 0.93
CA LEU A 11 5.39 -7.46 0.32
C LEU A 11 3.91 -7.85 0.23
N PHE A 12 3.06 -7.48 1.20
CA PHE A 12 1.62 -7.70 1.08
C PHE A 12 1.00 -6.97 -0.12
N ALA A 13 1.39 -5.71 -0.37
CA ALA A 13 0.93 -4.99 -1.55
C ALA A 13 1.44 -5.65 -2.86
N VAL A 14 2.72 -6.05 -2.90
CA VAL A 14 3.34 -6.67 -4.08
C VAL A 14 2.73 -8.03 -4.40
N PHE A 15 2.69 -8.95 -3.43
CA PHE A 15 2.12 -10.28 -3.62
C PHE A 15 0.61 -10.23 -3.84
N GLY A 16 -0.10 -9.35 -3.13
CA GLY A 16 -1.51 -9.10 -3.37
C GLY A 16 -1.76 -8.61 -4.80
N GLY A 17 -0.98 -7.64 -5.28
CA GLY A 17 -1.09 -7.13 -6.65
C GLY A 17 -0.79 -8.20 -7.70
N ALA A 18 0.25 -9.01 -7.49
CA ALA A 18 0.61 -10.12 -8.38
C ALA A 18 -0.48 -11.21 -8.41
N LEU A 19 -1.08 -11.52 -7.25
CA LEU A 19 -2.21 -12.45 -7.16
C LEU A 19 -3.43 -11.92 -7.92
N VAL A 20 -3.79 -10.66 -7.73
CA VAL A 20 -4.93 -10.04 -8.42
C VAL A 20 -4.69 -10.00 -9.93
N ALA A 21 -3.50 -9.62 -10.38
CA ALA A 21 -3.13 -9.67 -11.78
C ALA A 21 -3.22 -11.08 -12.37
N SER A 22 -2.82 -12.11 -11.60
CA SER A 22 -2.98 -13.51 -12.00
C SER A 22 -4.45 -13.91 -12.10
N LEU A 23 -5.30 -13.45 -11.18
CA LEU A 23 -6.74 -13.72 -11.19
C LEU A 23 -7.46 -13.05 -12.37
N GLU A 24 -7.02 -11.87 -12.81
CA GLU A 24 -7.54 -11.18 -14.00
C GLU A 24 -7.37 -12.02 -15.28
N VAL A 25 -6.34 -12.87 -15.36
CA VAL A 25 -6.13 -13.77 -16.51
C VAL A 25 -7.30 -14.76 -16.64
N PHE A 26 -7.81 -15.25 -15.51
CA PHE A 26 -8.92 -16.20 -15.46
C PHE A 26 -10.31 -15.52 -15.49
N HIS A 27 -10.42 -14.32 -14.92
CA HIS A 27 -11.68 -13.58 -14.78
C HIS A 27 -11.64 -12.26 -15.57
N ARG A 28 -11.42 -12.35 -16.88
CA ARG A 28 -11.31 -11.17 -17.75
C ARG A 28 -12.56 -10.29 -17.70
N GLY A 29 -12.36 -8.97 -17.63
CA GLY A 29 -13.43 -7.97 -17.59
C GLY A 29 -14.11 -7.83 -16.23
N ASN A 30 -13.59 -8.47 -15.17
CA ASN A 30 -14.08 -8.23 -13.82
C ASN A 30 -13.52 -6.90 -13.28
N ILE A 31 -14.35 -5.86 -13.34
CA ILE A 31 -13.99 -4.51 -12.90
C ILE A 31 -13.47 -4.44 -11.46
N ILE A 32 -13.94 -5.31 -10.55
CA ILE A 32 -13.48 -5.31 -9.16
C ILE A 32 -12.00 -5.69 -9.08
N LEU A 33 -11.58 -6.68 -9.88
CA LEU A 33 -10.17 -7.10 -9.92
C LEU A 33 -9.30 -5.98 -10.51
N GLU A 34 -9.76 -5.31 -11.56
CA GLU A 34 -9.03 -4.19 -12.18
C GLU A 34 -8.86 -3.01 -11.22
N LEU A 35 -9.92 -2.61 -10.51
CA LEU A 35 -9.87 -1.56 -9.50
C LEU A 35 -8.98 -1.95 -8.31
N LEU A 36 -9.03 -3.21 -7.90
CA LEU A 36 -8.18 -3.72 -6.82
C LEU A 36 -6.70 -3.74 -7.23
N ARG A 37 -6.37 -4.16 -8.46
CA ARG A 37 -5.00 -4.11 -8.98
C ARG A 37 -4.47 -2.67 -9.00
N CYS A 38 -5.26 -1.72 -9.50
CA CYS A 38 -4.91 -0.31 -9.49
C CYS A 38 -4.69 0.22 -8.06
N THR A 39 -5.59 -0.12 -7.13
CA THR A 39 -5.47 0.23 -5.71
C THR A 39 -4.17 -0.29 -5.10
N LEU A 40 -3.87 -1.58 -5.29
CA LEU A 40 -2.66 -2.21 -4.75
C LEU A 40 -1.38 -1.64 -5.39
N THR A 41 -1.43 -1.22 -6.65
CA THR A 41 -0.31 -0.55 -7.32
C THR A 41 -0.02 0.82 -6.69
N VAL A 42 -1.05 1.62 -6.42
CA VAL A 42 -0.92 2.91 -5.73
C VAL A 42 -0.42 2.72 -4.29
N LEU A 43 -0.96 1.72 -3.59
CA LEU A 43 -0.52 1.35 -2.25
C LEU A 43 0.95 0.95 -2.23
N GLN A 44 1.39 0.07 -3.15
CA GLN A 44 2.77 -0.34 -3.28
C GLN A 44 3.70 0.87 -3.49
N GLY A 45 3.39 1.74 -4.45
CA GLY A 45 4.23 2.90 -4.78
C GLY A 45 4.31 3.91 -3.64
N SER A 46 3.17 4.28 -3.07
CA SER A 46 3.12 5.24 -1.95
C SER A 46 3.78 4.69 -0.68
N TRP A 47 3.64 3.39 -0.41
CA TRP A 47 4.29 2.76 0.73
C TRP A 47 5.80 2.61 0.53
N PHE A 48 6.25 2.28 -0.68
CA PHE A 48 7.68 2.24 -1.00
C PHE A 48 8.36 3.59 -0.69
N TRP A 49 7.69 4.69 -1.02
CA TRP A 49 8.14 6.03 -0.64
C TRP A 49 8.15 6.21 0.89
N GLN A 50 7.06 5.85 1.58
CA GLN A 50 6.94 5.98 3.03
C GLN A 50 8.05 5.22 3.80
N ILE A 51 8.45 4.03 3.33
CA ILE A 51 9.57 3.26 3.91
C ILE A 51 10.85 4.09 3.93
N GLY A 52 11.14 4.81 2.84
CA GLY A 52 12.31 5.69 2.75
C GLY A 52 12.34 6.74 3.87
N PHE A 53 11.21 7.40 4.15
CA PHE A 53 11.13 8.40 5.22
C PHE A 53 11.22 7.81 6.62
N VAL A 54 10.74 6.58 6.81
CA VAL A 54 10.78 5.90 8.12
C VAL A 54 12.20 5.42 8.43
N LEU A 55 12.88 4.81 7.46
CA LEU A 55 14.21 4.25 7.66
C LEU A 55 15.32 5.31 7.55
N TYR A 56 15.11 6.35 6.73
CA TYR A 56 16.07 7.40 6.47
C TYR A 56 15.41 8.78 6.57
N PRO A 57 15.02 9.22 7.79
CA PRO A 57 14.36 10.49 7.97
C PRO A 57 15.30 11.64 7.55
N PRO A 58 14.87 12.53 6.62
CA PRO A 58 15.72 13.63 6.15
C PRO A 58 15.97 14.69 7.23
N ASN A 59 15.06 14.81 8.21
CA ASN A 59 15.16 15.68 9.38
C ASN A 59 14.45 15.01 10.57
N GLY A 60 14.96 15.21 11.79
CA GLY A 60 14.35 14.70 13.02
C GLY A 60 15.07 13.48 13.61
N PRO A 61 14.62 13.00 14.79
CA PRO A 61 15.22 11.84 15.44
C PRO A 61 14.92 10.55 14.65
N GLU A 62 15.87 9.62 14.69
CA GLU A 62 15.68 8.27 14.13
C GLU A 62 14.59 7.50 14.88
N TRP A 63 13.92 6.58 14.18
CA TRP A 63 12.90 5.73 14.76
C TRP A 63 13.52 4.64 15.64
N ASP A 64 12.96 4.41 16.83
CA ASP A 64 13.33 3.25 17.63
C ASP A 64 12.78 1.96 17.00
N MET A 65 13.70 1.10 16.56
CA MET A 65 13.42 -0.13 15.84
C MET A 65 12.84 -1.26 16.72
N LYS A 66 12.84 -1.09 18.04
CA LYS A 66 12.36 -2.05 19.04
C LYS A 66 11.11 -1.57 19.78
N ASP A 67 10.72 -0.30 19.64
CA ASP A 67 9.52 0.22 20.26
C ASP A 67 8.24 -0.35 19.60
N PRO A 68 7.40 -1.09 20.34
CA PRO A 68 6.15 -1.61 19.81
C PRO A 68 5.15 -0.53 19.39
N SER A 69 5.20 0.67 19.98
CA SER A 69 4.33 1.79 19.62
C SER A 69 4.53 2.22 18.17
N ASN A 70 5.78 2.22 17.69
CA ASN A 70 6.12 2.56 16.31
C ASN A 70 5.50 1.57 15.32
N MET A 71 5.49 0.27 15.63
CA MET A 71 4.86 -0.74 14.78
C MET A 71 3.34 -0.56 14.69
N MET A 72 2.68 -0.21 15.80
CA MET A 72 1.25 0.08 15.81
C MET A 72 0.91 1.32 14.96
N PHE A 73 1.67 2.40 15.14
CA PHE A 73 1.49 3.64 14.37
C PHE A 73 1.68 3.40 12.86
N ILE A 74 2.73 2.67 12.49
CA ILE A 74 3.04 2.36 11.09
C ILE A 74 1.96 1.49 10.45
N THR A 75 1.41 0.53 11.19
CA THR A 75 0.31 -0.30 10.70
C THR A 75 -0.95 0.54 10.47
N MET A 76 -1.26 1.50 11.36
CA MET A 76 -2.35 2.45 11.15
C MET A 76 -2.09 3.34 9.92
N CYS A 77 -0.86 3.83 9.76
CA CYS A 77 -0.46 4.62 8.59
C CYS A 77 -0.66 3.83 7.29
N TYR A 78 -0.28 2.54 7.27
CA TYR A 78 -0.52 1.66 6.11
C TYR A 78 -2.00 1.55 5.75
N SER A 79 -2.87 1.39 6.76
CA SER A 79 -4.33 1.36 6.55
C SER A 79 -4.85 2.66 5.93
N TRP A 80 -4.30 3.82 6.31
CA TRP A 80 -4.64 5.10 5.69
C TRP A 80 -4.20 5.18 4.23
N HIS A 81 -3.00 4.69 3.89
CA HIS A 81 -2.58 4.58 2.49
C HIS A 81 -3.52 3.71 1.67
N LEU A 82 -3.95 2.57 2.21
CA LEU A 82 -4.91 1.67 1.54
C LEU A 82 -6.27 2.37 1.33
N ALA A 83 -6.82 2.99 2.37
CA ALA A 83 -8.09 3.69 2.29
C ALA A 83 -8.04 4.83 1.26
N PHE A 84 -6.97 5.63 1.28
CA PHE A 84 -6.77 6.70 0.30
C PHE A 84 -6.61 6.16 -1.12
N ALA A 85 -5.85 5.08 -1.32
CA ALA A 85 -5.70 4.44 -2.63
C ALA A 85 -7.05 3.95 -3.19
N MET A 86 -7.89 3.33 -2.35
CA MET A 86 -9.23 2.88 -2.74
C MET A 86 -10.12 4.06 -3.15
N LEU A 87 -10.12 5.14 -2.35
CA LEU A 87 -10.90 6.34 -2.65
C LEU A 87 -10.42 7.04 -3.94
N LEU A 88 -9.10 7.15 -4.13
CA LEU A 88 -8.51 7.74 -5.32
C LEU A 88 -8.89 6.96 -6.58
N VAL A 89 -8.66 5.64 -6.58
CA VAL A 89 -8.96 4.80 -7.75
C VAL A 89 -10.46 4.76 -8.02
N GLY A 90 -11.29 4.61 -6.97
CA GLY A 90 -12.74 4.60 -7.11
C GLY A 90 -13.30 5.93 -7.64
N SER A 91 -12.83 7.07 -7.12
CA SER A 91 -13.26 8.38 -7.61
C SER A 91 -12.85 8.62 -9.06
N LEU A 92 -11.60 8.29 -9.43
CA LEU A 92 -11.12 8.40 -10.81
C LEU A 92 -11.97 7.55 -11.76
N TYR A 93 -12.25 6.30 -11.38
CA TYR A 93 -13.13 5.43 -12.16
C TYR A 93 -14.50 6.06 -12.37
N CYS A 94 -15.16 6.52 -11.30
CA CYS A 94 -16.46 7.17 -11.38
C CYS A 94 -16.43 8.40 -12.31
N THR A 95 -15.40 9.25 -12.21
CA THR A 95 -15.30 10.47 -13.04
C THR A 95 -15.04 10.20 -14.52
N VAL A 96 -14.37 9.11 -14.87
CA VAL A 96 -14.08 8.75 -16.26
C VAL A 96 -15.22 7.95 -16.88
N SER A 97 -15.96 7.19 -16.07
CA SER A 97 -17.10 6.39 -16.52
C SER A 97 -18.39 7.20 -16.71
N TRP A 98 -18.42 8.44 -16.22
CA TRP A 98 -19.54 9.38 -16.34
C TRP A 98 -19.32 10.30 -17.55
#